data_AF-A0A359DCM2-F1
#
_entry.id   AF-A0A359DCM2-F1
#
_cell.length_a   1.000
_cell.length_b   1.000
_cell.length_c   1.000
_cell.angle_alpha   90.00
_cell.angle_beta   90.00
_cell.angle_gamma   90.00
#
_symmetry.space_group_name_H-M   'P 1'
#
loop_
_entity.id
_entity.type
_entity.pdbx_description
1 polymer ?
#
loop_
_entity_poly.entity_id
_entity_poly.type
_entity_poly.pdbx_seq_one_letter_code
_entity_poly.pdbx_strand_id
1 'polypeptide(L)'
;PHLDTRVIDGEKALLFGPFATFSTKFLKHGSWLDMFASLTTHNILPMTHAGLDNLSLSTYLMGQLMLSQEDRIDSLKDYFPGANAEDWSLLTAGQRVQVIKKDPEHGGILQFGTEIVSSADGSIAALLGASPGASTAAPIMLQLLEKTFQDELKSPQWQAKLKQIIPSYGQKLNDDLELTNQTRAWSSALLQLTFVPVAPETVELQAPLPVTEVAL
;
A
#
# COMPACT_ATOMS: atom_id res chain seq x y z
N PRO A 1 1.37 10.79 5.97
CA PRO A 1 2.13 11.75 5.11
C PRO A 1 3.60 11.37 5.08
N HIS A 2 4.33 11.74 4.04
CA HIS A 2 5.77 11.57 3.90
C HIS A 2 6.40 12.84 3.32
N LEU A 3 7.71 13.00 3.51
CA LEU A 3 8.50 14.12 3.05
C LEU A 3 9.48 13.65 1.98
N ASP A 4 9.28 14.12 0.75
CA ASP A 4 10.02 13.69 -0.44
C ASP A 4 10.78 14.85 -1.08
N THR A 5 12.04 14.62 -1.46
CA THR A 5 12.74 15.54 -2.37
C THR A 5 12.45 15.16 -3.82
N ARG A 6 12.07 16.15 -4.64
CA ARG A 6 11.88 16.02 -6.09
C ARG A 6 12.70 17.05 -6.84
N VAL A 7 12.99 16.76 -8.10
CA VAL A 7 13.54 17.74 -9.04
C VAL A 7 12.46 18.01 -10.07
N ILE A 8 11.96 19.24 -10.10
CA ILE A 8 10.89 19.70 -11.00
C ILE A 8 11.48 20.84 -11.82
N ASP A 9 11.47 20.71 -13.14
CA ASP A 9 12.02 21.71 -14.07
C ASP A 9 13.48 22.13 -13.77
N GLY A 10 14.27 21.19 -13.22
CA GLY A 10 15.67 21.43 -12.85
C GLY A 10 15.87 22.01 -11.44
N GLU A 11 14.79 22.39 -10.76
CA GLU A 11 14.82 22.93 -9.40
C GLU A 11 14.51 21.84 -8.37
N LYS A 12 15.23 21.86 -7.24
CA LYS A 12 14.95 20.96 -6.12
C LYS A 12 13.73 21.49 -5.35
N ALA A 13 12.71 20.65 -5.23
CA ALA A 13 11.52 20.91 -4.44
C ALA A 13 11.39 19.88 -3.33
N LEU A 14 10.83 20.30 -2.20
CA LEU A 14 10.44 19.41 -1.11
C LEU A 14 8.92 19.28 -1.10
N LEU A 15 8.41 18.06 -1.07
CA LEU A 15 6.98 17.78 -1.08
C LEU A 15 6.60 17.09 0.21
N PHE A 16 5.51 17.55 0.83
CA PHE A 16 4.94 16.91 2.01
C PHE A 16 3.47 16.55 1.76
N GLY A 17 3.09 15.32 2.11
CA GLY A 17 1.73 14.83 1.93
C GLY A 17 1.70 13.33 1.63
N PRO A 18 0.71 12.84 0.87
CA PRO A 18 -0.49 13.54 0.43
C PRO A 18 -1.45 13.82 1.61
N PHE A 19 -2.21 14.89 1.51
CA PHE A 19 -3.45 15.08 2.27
C PHE A 19 -4.63 14.60 1.42
N ALA A 20 -5.65 14.02 2.05
CA ALA A 20 -6.80 13.52 1.30
C ALA A 20 -7.57 14.66 0.62
N THR A 21 -8.06 14.38 -0.59
CA THR A 21 -8.96 15.27 -1.34
C THR A 21 -10.15 14.45 -1.87
N PHE A 22 -11.25 15.10 -2.22
CA PHE A 22 -12.44 14.44 -2.75
C PHE A 22 -12.80 15.01 -4.12
N SER A 23 -13.13 14.12 -5.05
CA SER A 23 -13.57 14.47 -6.41
C SER A 23 -14.45 13.35 -6.95
N THR A 24 -15.54 13.72 -7.65
CA THR A 24 -16.37 12.75 -8.38
C THR A 24 -15.86 12.49 -9.80
N LYS A 25 -14.83 13.21 -10.25
CA LYS A 25 -14.11 12.94 -11.51
C LYS A 25 -13.14 11.78 -11.32
N PHE A 26 -13.03 10.95 -12.35
CA PHE A 26 -12.04 9.87 -12.38
C PHE A 26 -10.73 10.27 -13.06
N LEU A 27 -10.80 11.26 -13.97
CA LEU A 27 -9.64 11.79 -14.69
C LEU A 27 -9.45 13.29 -14.40
N LYS A 28 -8.21 13.77 -14.51
CA LYS A 28 -7.85 15.20 -14.33
C LYS A 28 -8.71 16.13 -15.18
N HIS A 29 -9.02 15.72 -16.41
CA HIS A 29 -9.90 16.42 -17.36
C HIS A 29 -11.23 15.68 -17.58
N GLY A 30 -11.67 14.87 -16.61
CA GLY A 30 -12.90 14.08 -16.64
C GLY A 30 -14.16 14.86 -16.26
N SER A 31 -15.28 14.14 -16.24
CA SER A 31 -16.61 14.71 -15.95
C SER A 31 -16.92 14.62 -14.46
N TRP A 32 -17.64 15.61 -13.93
CA TRP A 32 -18.22 15.55 -12.58
C TRP A 32 -19.28 14.44 -12.45
N LEU A 33 -19.75 13.91 -13.58
CA LEU A 33 -20.69 12.79 -13.65
C LEU A 33 -19.99 11.43 -13.68
N ASP A 34 -18.66 11.35 -13.74
CA ASP A 34 -17.93 10.07 -13.89
C ASP A 34 -18.34 9.06 -12.81
N MET A 35 -18.29 9.46 -11.54
CA MET A 35 -18.69 8.61 -10.42
C MET A 35 -20.14 8.13 -10.55
N PHE A 36 -21.08 9.03 -10.84
CA PHE A 36 -22.50 8.69 -10.91
C PHE A 36 -22.81 7.81 -12.12
N ALA A 37 -22.19 8.07 -13.27
CA ALA A 37 -22.33 7.28 -14.48
C ALA A 37 -21.72 5.88 -14.33
N SER A 38 -20.76 5.70 -13.42
CA SER A 38 -20.17 4.39 -13.10
C SER A 38 -21.08 3.51 -12.23
N LEU A 39 -22.12 4.08 -11.60
CA LEU A 39 -23.06 3.34 -10.77
C LEU A 39 -23.95 2.47 -11.65
N THR A 40 -24.04 1.19 -11.30
CA THR A 40 -24.89 0.20 -11.94
C THR A 40 -25.65 -0.57 -10.86
N THR A 41 -26.73 -1.24 -11.26
CA THR A 41 -27.46 -2.15 -10.37
C THR A 41 -26.58 -3.27 -9.82
N HIS A 42 -25.50 -3.63 -10.53
CA HIS A 42 -24.60 -4.70 -10.15
C HIS A 42 -23.49 -4.28 -9.18
N ASN A 43 -23.14 -2.99 -9.10
CA ASN A 43 -22.05 -2.51 -8.24
C ASN A 43 -22.49 -1.64 -7.06
N ILE A 44 -23.73 -1.14 -7.03
CA ILE A 44 -24.22 -0.27 -5.96
C ILE A 44 -24.16 -0.93 -4.57
N LEU A 45 -24.51 -2.23 -4.50
CA LEU A 45 -24.48 -2.99 -3.26
C LEU A 45 -23.02 -3.23 -2.80
N PRO A 46 -22.11 -3.76 -3.64
CA PRO A 46 -20.68 -3.82 -3.30
C PRO A 46 -20.08 -2.47 -2.87
N MET A 47 -20.44 -1.37 -3.55
CA MET A 47 -19.94 -0.05 -3.18
C MET A 47 -20.42 0.41 -1.80
N THR A 48 -21.69 0.11 -1.47
CA THR A 48 -22.26 0.45 -0.17
C THR A 48 -21.60 -0.33 0.95
N HIS A 49 -21.43 -1.65 0.79
CA HIS A 49 -20.74 -2.48 1.77
C HIS A 49 -19.30 -2.03 1.98
N ALA A 50 -18.55 -1.81 0.89
CA ALA A 50 -17.18 -1.32 0.98
C ALA A 50 -17.08 0.01 1.75
N GLY A 51 -18.06 0.92 1.61
CA GLY A 51 -18.11 2.16 2.38
C GLY A 51 -18.39 1.94 3.87
N LEU A 52 -19.36 1.09 4.21
CA LEU A 52 -19.76 0.80 5.60
C LEU A 52 -18.70 0.00 6.36
N ASP A 53 -18.01 -0.92 5.70
CA ASP A 53 -16.94 -1.70 6.33
C ASP A 53 -15.67 -0.87 6.57
N ASN A 54 -15.58 0.31 5.95
CA ASN A 54 -14.42 1.20 6.02
C ASN A 54 -14.78 2.58 6.61
N LEU A 55 -15.66 2.61 7.61
CA LEU A 55 -16.06 3.86 8.28
C LEU A 55 -14.90 4.56 8.99
N SER A 56 -13.93 3.82 9.55
CA SER A 56 -12.73 4.41 10.16
C SER A 56 -11.89 5.17 9.13
N LEU A 57 -11.64 4.55 7.98
CA LEU A 57 -10.95 5.18 6.86
C LEU A 57 -11.75 6.37 6.32
N SER A 58 -13.06 6.23 6.15
CA SER A 58 -13.94 7.30 5.66
C SER A 58 -13.89 8.51 6.60
N THR A 59 -13.98 8.27 7.91
CA THR A 59 -13.84 9.30 8.95
C THR A 59 -12.48 9.98 8.89
N TYR A 60 -11.41 9.20 8.77
CA TYR A 60 -10.05 9.76 8.62
C TYR A 60 -9.94 10.66 7.37
N LEU A 61 -10.42 10.20 6.22
CA LEU A 61 -10.39 10.97 4.98
C LEU A 61 -11.23 12.25 5.07
N MET A 62 -12.40 12.20 5.71
CA MET A 62 -13.20 13.40 5.99
C MET A 62 -12.46 14.39 6.89
N GLY A 63 -11.78 13.91 7.94
CA GLY A 63 -10.94 14.75 8.78
C GLY A 63 -9.82 15.43 7.99
N GLN A 64 -9.16 14.70 7.10
CA GLN A 64 -8.13 15.24 6.20
C GLN A 64 -8.66 16.33 5.27
N LEU A 65 -9.92 16.22 4.80
CA LEU A 65 -10.58 17.25 3.98
C LEU A 65 -10.85 18.55 4.75
N MET A 66 -11.05 18.44 6.06
CA MET A 66 -11.36 19.58 6.94
C MET A 66 -10.11 20.31 7.42
N LEU A 67 -8.90 19.78 7.19
CA LEU A 67 -7.65 20.41 7.61
C LEU A 67 -7.47 21.78 6.94
N SER A 68 -7.21 22.78 7.78
CA SER A 68 -6.76 24.11 7.36
C SER A 68 -5.31 24.07 6.86
N GLN A 69 -4.83 25.19 6.30
CA GLN A 69 -3.42 25.29 5.93
C GLN A 69 -2.50 25.23 7.16
N GLU A 70 -2.94 25.79 8.29
CA GLU A 70 -2.19 25.76 9.55
C GLU A 70 -2.02 24.32 10.06
N ASP A 71 -3.09 23.53 10.09
CA ASP A 71 -3.04 22.12 10.52
C ASP A 71 -2.09 21.28 9.66
N ARG A 72 -2.02 21.58 8.35
CA ARG A 72 -1.09 20.91 7.41
C ARG A 72 0.36 21.28 7.69
N ILE A 73 0.63 22.54 8.03
CA ILE A 73 1.96 23.01 8.41
C ILE A 73 2.37 22.43 9.76
N ASP A 74 1.45 22.32 10.72
CA ASP A 74 1.75 21.70 12.01
C ASP A 74 2.06 20.20 11.85
N SER A 75 1.30 19.49 11.01
CA SER A 75 1.62 18.10 10.63
C SER A 75 3.00 17.97 9.96
N LEU A 76 3.44 18.99 9.22
CA LEU A 76 4.77 19.03 8.61
C LEU A 76 5.86 19.23 9.66
N LYS A 77 5.61 20.06 10.69
CA LYS A 77 6.59 20.32 11.75
C LYS A 77 6.96 19.07 12.54
N ASP A 78 6.08 18.06 12.58
CA ASP A 78 6.41 16.74 13.16
C ASP A 78 7.58 16.05 12.43
N TYR A 79 7.79 16.34 11.15
CA TYR A 79 8.87 15.80 10.31
C TYR A 79 9.99 16.81 10.07
N PHE A 80 9.65 18.09 9.98
CA PHE A 80 10.57 19.18 9.71
C PHE A 80 10.25 20.39 10.61
N PRO A 81 10.73 20.40 11.87
CA PRO A 81 10.33 21.37 12.88
C PRO A 81 10.55 22.85 12.51
N GLY A 82 11.51 23.13 11.64
CA GLY A 82 11.84 24.48 11.17
C GLY A 82 10.99 24.97 9.99
N ALA A 83 9.89 24.29 9.63
CA ALA A 83 9.05 24.69 8.51
C ALA A 83 8.33 26.02 8.79
N ASN A 84 8.57 27.04 7.94
CA ASN A 84 7.80 28.29 7.94
C ASN A 84 6.67 28.21 6.93
N ALA A 85 5.45 28.58 7.30
CA ALA A 85 4.28 28.45 6.44
C ALA A 85 4.41 29.17 5.08
N GLU A 86 5.14 30.29 5.03
CA GLU A 86 5.34 31.11 3.83
C GLU A 86 6.15 30.39 2.74
N ASP A 87 6.99 29.42 3.11
CA ASP A 87 7.81 28.64 2.19
C ASP A 87 7.03 27.51 1.50
N TRP A 88 5.78 27.28 1.90
CA TRP A 88 4.98 26.13 1.47
C TRP A 88 3.69 26.56 0.77
N SER A 89 3.46 25.98 -0.40
CA SER A 89 2.23 26.15 -1.15
C SER A 89 1.51 24.81 -1.33
N LEU A 90 0.18 24.86 -1.34
CA LEU A 90 -0.63 23.68 -1.58
C LEU A 90 -0.64 23.36 -3.08
N LEU A 91 -0.27 22.13 -3.43
CA LEU A 91 -0.32 21.62 -4.79
C LEU A 91 -1.22 20.39 -4.88
N THR A 92 -2.07 20.36 -5.91
CA THR A 92 -2.92 19.20 -6.21
C THR A 92 -2.08 18.13 -6.90
N ALA A 93 -1.71 17.08 -6.15
CA ALA A 93 -0.78 16.03 -6.58
C ALA A 93 -1.37 15.02 -7.60
N GLY A 94 -2.68 15.03 -7.82
CA GLY A 94 -3.36 14.15 -8.79
C GLY A 94 -4.62 13.52 -8.25
N GLN A 95 -5.22 12.64 -9.04
CA GLN A 95 -6.44 11.90 -8.69
C GLN A 95 -6.17 10.41 -8.75
N ARG A 96 -6.68 9.66 -7.78
CA ARG A 96 -6.62 8.20 -7.74
C ARG A 96 -8.02 7.67 -7.48
N VAL A 97 -8.44 6.73 -8.32
CA VAL A 97 -9.69 6.00 -8.12
C VAL A 97 -9.38 4.72 -7.37
N GLN A 98 -10.12 4.47 -6.30
CA GLN A 98 -9.99 3.28 -5.49
C GLN A 98 -10.85 2.15 -6.09
N VAL A 99 -10.25 0.97 -6.27
CA VAL A 99 -10.97 -0.20 -6.78
C VAL A 99 -11.79 -0.83 -5.66
N ILE A 100 -13.04 -1.17 -5.98
CA ILE A 100 -13.93 -1.97 -5.14
C ILE A 100 -14.14 -3.32 -5.83
N LYS A 101 -13.85 -4.40 -5.11
CA LYS A 101 -14.02 -5.76 -5.60
C LYS A 101 -15.25 -6.38 -4.97
N LYS A 102 -15.99 -7.16 -5.75
CA LYS A 102 -17.07 -7.99 -5.22
C LYS A 102 -16.47 -9.15 -4.43
N ASP A 103 -16.92 -9.30 -3.21
CA ASP A 103 -16.49 -10.37 -2.31
C ASP A 103 -17.67 -11.29 -1.97
N PRO A 104 -17.49 -12.63 -1.95
CA PRO A 104 -18.57 -13.55 -1.62
C PRO A 104 -19.11 -13.41 -0.18
N GLU A 105 -18.28 -12.98 0.76
CA GLU A 105 -18.60 -12.92 2.18
C GLU A 105 -19.04 -11.50 2.59
N HIS A 106 -18.26 -10.49 2.19
CA HIS A 106 -18.49 -9.10 2.56
C HIS A 106 -19.34 -8.35 1.54
N GLY A 107 -19.65 -8.96 0.39
CA GLY A 107 -20.37 -8.36 -0.73
C GLY A 107 -19.50 -7.39 -1.55
N GLY A 108 -18.77 -6.48 -0.89
CA GLY A 108 -17.81 -5.59 -1.54
C GLY A 108 -16.69 -5.15 -0.61
N ILE A 109 -15.45 -5.21 -1.08
CA ILE A 109 -14.26 -4.83 -0.31
C ILE A 109 -13.45 -3.76 -1.06
N LEU A 110 -12.84 -2.85 -0.30
CA LEU A 110 -11.84 -1.93 -0.85
C LEU A 110 -10.55 -2.70 -1.16
N GLN A 111 -10.14 -2.69 -2.42
CA GLN A 111 -8.91 -3.35 -2.86
C GLN A 111 -7.71 -2.44 -2.61
N PHE A 112 -7.06 -2.58 -1.47
CA PHE A 112 -5.81 -1.86 -1.21
C PHE A 112 -4.64 -2.44 -2.01
N GLY A 113 -3.71 -1.57 -2.39
CA GLY A 113 -2.46 -1.97 -3.04
C GLY A 113 -2.59 -2.29 -4.53
N THR A 114 -1.87 -3.33 -4.96
CA THR A 114 -1.80 -3.78 -6.35
C THR A 114 -2.63 -5.06 -6.50
N GLU A 115 -3.57 -5.10 -7.44
CA GLU A 115 -4.32 -6.29 -7.81
C GLU A 115 -3.80 -6.87 -9.11
N ILE A 116 -3.65 -8.19 -9.15
CA ILE A 116 -3.23 -8.93 -10.34
C ILE A 116 -4.49 -9.45 -11.05
N VAL A 117 -4.76 -8.92 -12.23
CA VAL A 117 -5.81 -9.41 -13.12
C VAL A 117 -5.17 -10.13 -14.30
N SER A 118 -5.60 -11.35 -14.58
CA SER A 118 -5.11 -12.14 -15.72
C SER A 118 -6.28 -12.63 -16.56
N SER A 119 -6.03 -12.87 -17.85
CA SER A 119 -6.95 -13.63 -18.68
C SER A 119 -7.08 -15.08 -18.16
N ALA A 120 -8.19 -15.73 -18.48
CA ALA A 120 -8.44 -17.11 -18.06
C ALA A 120 -7.39 -18.10 -18.60
N ASP A 121 -6.78 -17.78 -19.75
CA ASP A 121 -5.72 -18.57 -20.39
C ASP A 121 -4.30 -18.11 -20.00
N GLY A 122 -4.17 -17.10 -19.12
CA GLY A 122 -2.88 -16.58 -18.66
C GLY A 122 -2.05 -15.81 -19.70
N SER A 123 -2.56 -15.63 -20.94
CA SER A 123 -1.84 -14.98 -22.04
C SER A 123 -1.56 -13.49 -21.81
N ILE A 124 -2.37 -12.84 -20.96
CA ILE A 124 -2.18 -11.45 -20.55
C ILE A 124 -2.43 -11.30 -19.04
N ALA A 125 -1.60 -10.48 -18.41
CA ALA A 125 -1.83 -10.02 -17.06
C ALA A 125 -1.57 -8.53 -16.92
N ALA A 126 -2.31 -7.90 -16.03
CA ALA A 126 -2.22 -6.50 -15.68
C ALA A 126 -2.16 -6.33 -14.16
N LEU A 127 -1.36 -5.37 -13.73
CA LEU A 127 -1.34 -4.88 -12.36
C LEU A 127 -2.23 -3.65 -12.29
N LEU A 128 -3.29 -3.71 -11.49
CA LEU A 128 -4.21 -2.61 -11.25
C LEU A 128 -3.98 -2.02 -9.86
N GLY A 129 -4.16 -0.71 -9.71
CA GLY A 129 -4.04 -0.05 -8.41
C GLY A 129 -2.69 0.62 -8.18
N ALA A 130 -2.21 0.60 -6.95
CA ALA A 130 -0.97 1.28 -6.59
C ALA A 130 0.23 0.60 -7.28
N SER A 131 1.16 1.41 -7.79
CA SER A 131 2.44 0.88 -8.27
C SER A 131 3.15 0.16 -7.12
N PRO A 132 3.59 -1.10 -7.30
CA PRO A 132 4.27 -1.82 -6.24
C PRO A 132 5.59 -1.12 -5.91
N GLY A 133 5.83 -0.92 -4.61
CA GLY A 133 7.11 -0.43 -4.11
C GLY A 133 8.13 -1.57 -4.03
N ALA A 134 9.37 -1.25 -3.68
CA ALA A 134 10.45 -2.24 -3.60
C ALA A 134 10.11 -3.44 -2.70
N SER A 135 9.42 -3.21 -1.58
CA SER A 135 9.03 -4.25 -0.63
C SER A 135 7.87 -5.15 -1.11
N THR A 136 7.06 -4.71 -2.07
CA THR A 136 5.88 -5.46 -2.53
C THR A 136 6.03 -6.02 -3.94
N ALA A 137 6.95 -5.48 -4.75
CA ALA A 137 7.14 -5.92 -6.13
C ALA A 137 7.50 -7.41 -6.25
N ALA A 138 8.48 -7.88 -5.48
CA ALA A 138 8.91 -9.28 -5.52
C ALA A 138 7.78 -10.28 -5.21
N PRO A 139 7.03 -10.18 -4.07
CA PRO A 139 5.93 -11.11 -3.80
C PRO A 139 4.78 -10.99 -4.82
N ILE A 140 4.47 -9.79 -5.33
CA ILE A 140 3.47 -9.62 -6.39
C ILE A 140 3.89 -10.35 -7.67
N MET A 141 5.17 -10.27 -8.05
CA MET A 141 5.66 -11.01 -9.22
C MET A 141 5.61 -12.52 -9.02
N LEU A 142 5.88 -13.03 -7.81
CA LEU A 142 5.71 -14.46 -7.52
C LEU A 142 4.25 -14.89 -7.67
N GLN A 143 3.30 -14.12 -7.13
CA GLN A 143 1.87 -14.38 -7.30
C GLN A 143 1.43 -14.31 -8.77
N LEU A 144 2.03 -13.43 -9.57
CA LEU A 144 1.78 -13.37 -11.01
C LEU A 144 2.22 -14.68 -11.67
N LEU A 145 3.44 -15.14 -11.41
CA LEU A 145 3.95 -16.41 -11.96
C LEU A 145 3.07 -17.60 -11.55
N GLU A 146 2.59 -17.63 -10.31
CA GLU A 146 1.63 -18.63 -9.82
C GLU A 146 0.28 -18.59 -10.55
N LYS A 147 -0.15 -17.43 -11.06
CA LYS A 147 -1.40 -17.32 -11.80
C LYS A 147 -1.24 -17.64 -13.28
N THR A 148 -0.15 -17.19 -13.92
CA THR A 148 -0.03 -17.22 -15.39
C THR A 148 0.97 -18.24 -15.94
N PHE A 149 1.89 -18.75 -15.13
CA PHE A 149 2.96 -19.68 -15.54
C PHE A 149 3.01 -20.91 -14.63
N GLN A 150 1.84 -21.47 -14.31
CA GLN A 150 1.72 -22.55 -13.32
C GLN A 150 2.54 -23.79 -13.66
N ASP A 151 2.59 -24.15 -14.94
CA ASP A 151 3.25 -25.37 -15.39
C ASP A 151 4.77 -25.19 -15.39
N GLU A 152 5.24 -24.03 -15.83
CA GLU A 152 6.65 -23.65 -15.73
C GLU A 152 7.08 -23.55 -14.27
N LEU A 153 6.25 -22.94 -13.41
CA LEU A 153 6.55 -22.81 -11.99
C LEU A 153 6.68 -24.18 -11.30
N LYS A 154 5.89 -25.19 -11.71
CA LYS A 154 6.00 -26.58 -11.23
C LYS A 154 7.22 -27.31 -11.81
N SER A 155 7.84 -26.79 -12.86
CA SER A 155 8.99 -27.43 -13.48
C SER A 155 10.20 -27.48 -12.53
N PRO A 156 10.99 -28.56 -12.54
CA PRO A 156 12.21 -28.64 -11.72
C PRO A 156 13.20 -27.51 -12.01
N GLN A 157 13.25 -27.04 -13.27
CA GLN A 157 14.15 -25.98 -13.69
C GLN A 157 13.82 -24.64 -13.02
N TRP A 158 12.54 -24.24 -13.00
CA TRP A 158 12.14 -22.99 -12.36
C TRP A 158 12.19 -23.08 -10.86
N GLN A 159 11.81 -24.22 -10.26
CA GLN A 159 11.97 -24.45 -8.83
C GLN A 159 13.43 -24.31 -8.39
N ALA A 160 14.37 -24.88 -9.15
CA ALA A 160 15.80 -24.71 -8.89
C ALA A 160 16.22 -23.23 -9.02
N LYS A 161 15.74 -22.52 -10.05
CA LYS A 161 16.08 -21.11 -10.26
C LYS A 161 15.51 -20.20 -9.18
N LEU A 162 14.28 -20.42 -8.73
CA LEU A 162 13.64 -19.65 -7.66
C LEU A 162 14.38 -19.84 -6.35
N LYS A 163 14.73 -21.08 -5.98
CA LYS A 163 15.53 -21.34 -4.77
C LYS A 163 16.96 -20.78 -4.85
N GLN A 164 17.50 -20.60 -6.06
CA GLN A 164 18.78 -19.89 -6.24
C GLN A 164 18.66 -18.40 -5.92
N ILE A 165 17.57 -17.74 -6.36
CA ILE A 165 17.38 -16.29 -6.19
C ILE A 165 16.82 -15.97 -4.81
N ILE A 166 15.92 -16.82 -4.31
CA ILE A 166 15.19 -16.70 -3.06
C ILE A 166 15.37 -18.03 -2.31
N PRO A 167 16.46 -18.18 -1.52
CA PRO A 167 16.76 -19.44 -0.82
C PRO A 167 15.61 -19.96 0.05
N SER A 168 14.82 -19.06 0.64
CA SER A 168 13.67 -19.38 1.48
C SER A 168 12.36 -19.59 0.69
N TYR A 169 12.39 -19.70 -0.63
CA TYR A 169 11.18 -19.83 -1.44
C TYR A 169 10.37 -21.08 -1.06
N GLY A 170 9.08 -20.87 -0.79
CA GLY A 170 8.15 -21.91 -0.32
C GLY A 170 8.22 -22.20 1.18
N GLN A 171 8.99 -21.44 1.96
CA GLN A 171 9.11 -21.59 3.41
C GLN A 171 8.51 -20.38 4.14
N LYS A 172 7.93 -20.61 5.32
CA LYS A 172 7.40 -19.56 6.20
C LYS A 172 8.49 -19.12 7.18
N LEU A 173 8.85 -17.84 7.17
CA LEU A 173 9.89 -17.30 8.05
C LEU A 173 9.39 -17.02 9.48
N ASN A 174 8.19 -16.45 9.62
CA ASN A 174 7.71 -15.90 10.90
C ASN A 174 7.73 -16.89 12.08
N ASP A 175 7.58 -18.19 11.81
CA ASP A 175 7.51 -19.22 12.87
C ASP A 175 8.81 -20.05 12.95
N ASP A 176 9.83 -19.69 12.18
CA ASP A 176 11.12 -20.37 12.12
C ASP A 176 12.24 -19.37 12.42
N LEU A 177 12.63 -19.32 13.70
CA LEU A 177 13.65 -18.41 14.19
C LEU A 177 15.02 -18.67 13.55
N GLU A 178 15.34 -19.94 13.32
CA GLU A 178 16.61 -20.33 12.72
C GLU A 178 16.66 -19.86 11.26
N LEU A 179 15.65 -20.22 10.47
CA LEU A 179 15.55 -19.81 9.06
C LEU A 179 15.48 -18.28 8.90
N THR A 180 14.78 -17.59 9.81
CA THR A 180 14.74 -16.12 9.86
C THR A 180 16.14 -15.54 10.06
N ASN A 181 16.88 -16.04 11.05
CA ASN A 181 18.23 -15.57 11.33
C ASN A 181 19.21 -15.89 10.21
N GLN A 182 19.12 -17.08 9.61
CA GLN A 182 19.92 -17.47 8.44
C GLN A 182 19.65 -16.53 7.26
N THR A 183 18.37 -16.28 6.94
CA THR A 183 17.96 -15.41 5.83
C THR A 183 18.39 -13.96 6.05
N ARG A 184 18.23 -13.44 7.28
CA ARG A 184 18.66 -12.08 7.65
C ARG A 184 20.18 -11.94 7.62
N ALA A 185 20.93 -12.92 8.11
CA ALA A 185 22.39 -12.91 8.05
C ALA A 185 22.90 -12.90 6.61
N TRP A 186 22.34 -13.78 5.76
CA TRP A 186 22.66 -13.83 4.33
C TRP A 186 22.36 -12.50 3.60
N SER A 187 21.16 -11.95 3.80
CA SER A 187 20.76 -10.69 3.18
C SER A 187 21.61 -9.51 3.67
N SER A 188 21.92 -9.48 4.97
CA SER A 188 22.77 -8.43 5.56
C SER A 188 24.18 -8.48 4.99
N ALA A 189 24.78 -9.66 4.84
CA ALA A 189 26.10 -9.80 4.24
C ALA A 189 26.13 -9.33 2.78
N LEU A 190 25.11 -9.68 1.99
CA LEU A 190 25.00 -9.29 0.58
C LEU A 190 24.79 -7.78 0.41
N LEU A 191 23.99 -7.17 1.27
CA LEU A 191 23.67 -5.74 1.25
C LEU A 191 24.67 -4.88 2.05
N GLN A 192 25.72 -5.50 2.62
CA GLN A 192 26.71 -4.84 3.47
C GLN A 192 26.11 -4.12 4.68
N LEU A 193 25.09 -4.73 5.27
CA LEU A 193 24.42 -4.25 6.47
C LEU A 193 24.92 -5.00 7.71
N THR A 194 24.86 -4.34 8.87
CA THR A 194 25.11 -5.01 10.15
C THR A 194 23.99 -6.00 10.44
N PHE A 195 24.33 -7.29 10.55
CA PHE A 195 23.39 -8.29 10.98
C PHE A 195 23.09 -8.16 12.47
N VAL A 196 21.81 -8.04 12.81
CA VAL A 196 21.31 -8.13 14.19
C VAL A 196 20.42 -9.37 14.29
N PRO A 197 20.77 -10.34 15.16
CA PRO A 197 19.97 -11.56 15.32
C PRO A 197 18.62 -11.24 15.94
N VAL A 198 17.59 -11.89 15.42
CA VAL A 198 16.24 -11.91 15.99
C VAL A 198 16.27 -12.81 17.22
N ALA A 199 15.83 -12.29 18.35
CA ALA A 199 15.63 -13.06 19.56
C ALA A 199 14.31 -13.85 19.46
N PRO A 200 14.18 -14.97 20.19
CA PRO A 200 12.87 -15.61 20.35
C PRO A 200 11.86 -14.59 20.89
N GLU A 201 10.62 -14.62 20.40
CA GLU A 201 9.55 -13.85 21.02
C GLU A 201 9.43 -14.29 22.48
N THR A 202 9.80 -13.41 23.40
CA THR A 202 9.42 -13.57 24.80
C THR A 202 7.92 -13.39 24.86
N VAL A 203 7.19 -14.43 25.26
CA VAL A 203 5.76 -14.35 25.61
C VAL A 203 5.64 -13.51 26.89
N GLU A 204 5.89 -12.20 26.78
CA GLU A 204 5.31 -11.26 27.71
C GLU A 204 3.91 -10.98 27.19
N LEU A 205 2.91 -11.42 27.95
CA LEU A 205 1.56 -10.89 27.87
C LEU A 205 1.68 -9.37 27.96
N GLN A 206 1.69 -8.68 26.81
CA GLN A 206 1.52 -7.24 26.78
C GLN A 206 0.16 -6.98 27.44
N ALA A 207 0.20 -6.51 28.68
CA ALA A 207 -0.97 -5.92 29.30
C ALA A 207 -1.50 -4.86 28.32
N PRO A 208 -2.81 -4.83 28.03
CA PRO A 208 -3.36 -3.88 27.08
C PRO A 208 -2.91 -2.47 27.47
N LEU A 209 -2.36 -1.75 26.48
CA LEU A 209 -2.03 -0.34 26.64
C LEU A 209 -3.27 0.39 27.18
N PRO A 210 -3.13 1.24 28.21
CA PRO A 210 -4.27 1.97 28.75
C PRO A 210 -4.88 2.80 27.62
N VAL A 211 -6.14 2.52 27.30
CA VAL A 211 -6.95 3.35 26.41
C VAL A 211 -7.00 4.72 27.06
N THR A 212 -6.29 5.68 26.47
CA THR A 212 -6.42 7.07 26.85
C THR A 212 -7.77 7.51 26.29
N GLU A 213 -8.79 7.58 27.15
CA GLU A 213 -10.02 8.28 26.85
C GLU A 213 -9.65 9.73 26.51
N VAL A 214 -9.66 10.06 25.23
CA VAL A 214 -9.78 11.46 24.81
C VAL A 214 -11.23 11.83 25.12
N ALA A 215 -11.42 12.46 26.28
CA ALA A 215 -12.69 13.07 26.63
C ALA A 215 -13.08 14.10 25.55
N LEU A 216 -14.28 13.91 24.98
CA LEU A 216 -15.01 14.93 24.23
C LEU A 216 -15.42 16.07 25.15
#